data_AF-E6PFJ6-F1
#
_entry.id   AF-E6PFJ6-F1
#
_cell.length_a   1.000
_cell.length_b   1.000
_cell.length_c   1.000
_cell.angle_alpha   90.00
_cell.angle_beta   90.00
_cell.angle_gamma   90.00
#
_symmetry.space_group_name_H-M   'P 1'
#
loop_
_entity.id
_entity.type
_entity.pdbx_description
1 polymer ?
#
loop_
_entity_poly.entity_id
_entity_poly.type
_entity_poly.pdbx_seq_one_letter_code
_entity_poly.pdbx_strand_id
1 'polypeptide(L)'
;MQKLLVRIAAAVAALSLFASAAQASADVPRARYSDVASYVGAPKLAVTLSMILAGGGPARFQTTRLLGVLAGSKTKAEVAKLTKEYGKASVVSFLTVFNYVVDDALKIVKQEHVALPSSPNPSPSNGKALAAALYHLGVTNGGFDVEYMLDGLVSHPIHVRVMNDIDLKYGRPADANYHKVLQTAMTDLKGVYGL
;
A
#
# COMPACT_ATOMS: atom_id res chain seq x y z
N MET A 1 58.57 -46.03 -5.10
CA MET A 1 59.50 -45.81 -3.96
C MET A 1 59.40 -44.34 -3.58
N GLN A 2 58.44 -43.94 -2.74
CA GLN A 2 58.57 -43.82 -1.28
C GLN A 2 59.71 -42.89 -0.84
N LYS A 3 59.34 -41.71 -0.31
CA LYS A 3 59.67 -41.31 1.07
C LYS A 3 58.78 -40.14 1.53
N LEU A 4 58.05 -40.45 2.58
CA LEU A 4 57.32 -39.60 3.52
C LEU A 4 58.32 -38.93 4.48
N LEU A 5 58.02 -37.73 4.99
CA LEU A 5 58.31 -37.15 6.34
C LEU A 5 58.09 -35.61 6.25
N VAL A 6 56.97 -35.02 6.71
CA VAL A 6 56.49 -34.75 8.09
C VAL A 6 57.18 -33.56 8.79
N ARG A 7 56.33 -32.53 9.00
CA ARG A 7 56.25 -31.48 10.06
C ARG A 7 57.27 -30.33 10.09
N ILE A 8 56.75 -29.11 9.98
CA ILE A 8 56.79 -28.10 11.07
C ILE A 8 55.43 -27.37 11.11
N ALA A 9 54.82 -27.35 12.29
CA ALA A 9 53.63 -26.59 12.61
C ALA A 9 54.01 -25.13 12.90
N ALA A 10 53.31 -24.18 12.29
CA ALA A 10 53.35 -22.78 12.69
C ALA A 10 51.97 -22.39 13.23
N ALA A 11 51.88 -22.30 14.55
CA ALA A 11 50.81 -21.59 15.22
C ALA A 11 51.05 -20.10 15.06
N VAL A 12 50.10 -19.37 14.46
CA VAL A 12 50.03 -17.91 14.58
C VAL A 12 48.63 -17.57 15.10
N ALA A 13 48.68 -16.83 16.19
CA ALA A 13 47.57 -16.49 17.06
C ALA A 13 46.46 -15.71 16.35
N ALA A 14 45.24 -15.98 16.81
CA ALA A 14 44.04 -15.22 16.51
C ALA A 14 44.20 -13.75 16.90
N LEU A 15 43.87 -12.86 15.97
CA LEU A 15 43.38 -11.52 16.29
C LEU A 15 42.06 -11.33 15.53
N SER A 16 40.99 -11.86 16.11
CA SER A 16 39.63 -11.58 15.66
C SER A 16 39.32 -10.12 15.99
N LEU A 17 39.58 -9.22 15.04
CA LEU A 17 39.02 -7.88 15.06
C LEU A 17 37.51 -8.03 14.86
N PHE A 18 36.79 -8.11 15.98
CA PHE A 18 35.37 -7.82 16.01
C PHE A 18 35.21 -6.34 15.65
N ALA A 19 35.10 -6.06 14.36
CA ALA A 19 34.46 -4.84 13.90
C ALA A 19 32.99 -4.94 14.34
N SER A 20 32.68 -4.39 15.52
CA SER A 20 31.33 -3.98 15.85
C SER A 20 30.92 -2.91 14.84
N ALA A 21 30.41 -3.34 13.70
CA ALA A 21 29.56 -2.51 12.88
C ALA A 21 28.36 -2.17 13.76
N ALA A 22 28.40 -1.00 14.40
CA ALA A 22 27.20 -0.37 14.89
C ALA A 22 26.26 -0.28 13.69
N GLN A 23 25.31 -1.20 13.61
CA GLN A 23 24.16 -1.06 12.73
C GLN A 23 23.48 0.21 13.21
N ALA A 24 23.75 1.32 12.52
CA ALA A 24 22.84 2.45 12.54
C ALA A 24 21.50 1.85 12.15
N SER A 25 20.58 1.77 13.11
CA SER A 25 19.18 1.50 12.80
C SER A 25 18.78 2.59 11.82
N ALA A 26 18.70 2.25 10.54
CA ALA A 26 18.08 3.14 9.57
C ALA A 26 16.66 3.37 10.10
N ASP A 27 16.36 4.61 10.49
CA ASP A 27 15.02 4.98 10.91
C ASP A 27 14.06 4.53 9.81
N VAL A 28 13.17 3.61 10.14
CA VAL A 28 12.15 3.17 9.19
C VAL A 28 11.32 4.40 8.83
N PRO A 29 11.14 4.72 7.53
CA PRO A 29 10.32 5.84 7.13
C PRO A 29 8.95 5.78 7.81
N ARG A 30 8.40 6.92 8.19
CA ARG A 30 7.07 7.02 8.81
C ARG A 30 6.04 7.37 7.75
N ALA A 31 4.81 6.90 7.97
CA ALA A 31 3.65 7.34 7.19
C ALA A 31 3.49 8.86 7.25
N ARG A 32 2.92 9.46 6.19
CA ARG A 32 2.79 10.93 6.09
C ARG A 32 1.72 11.48 7.03
N TYR A 33 0.59 10.80 7.13
CA TYR A 33 -0.57 11.22 7.93
C TYR A 33 -0.85 10.32 9.15
N SER A 34 0.09 9.46 9.56
CA SER A 34 -0.03 8.66 10.77
C SER A 34 1.32 8.36 11.43
N ASP A 35 1.29 7.91 12.69
CA ASP A 35 2.50 7.61 13.46
C ASP A 35 3.07 6.21 13.15
N VAL A 36 2.49 5.44 12.23
CA VAL A 36 2.98 4.09 11.93
C VAL A 36 4.25 4.13 11.09
N ALA A 37 5.09 3.10 11.25
CA ALA A 37 6.19 2.88 10.33
C ALA A 37 5.64 2.47 8.95
N SER A 38 6.22 3.03 7.88
CA SER A 38 5.87 2.72 6.49
C SER A 38 6.08 1.23 6.18
N TYR A 39 5.27 0.72 5.25
CA TYR A 39 5.46 -0.64 4.76
C TYR A 39 6.62 -0.66 3.74
N VAL A 40 7.74 -1.27 4.13
CA VAL A 40 8.94 -1.41 3.29
C VAL A 40 9.05 -2.78 2.61
N GLY A 41 8.00 -3.61 2.69
CA GLY A 41 7.97 -4.92 2.05
C GLY A 41 7.63 -4.85 0.55
N ALA A 42 7.66 -6.02 -0.11
CA ALA A 42 7.28 -6.11 -1.52
C ALA A 42 5.78 -5.82 -1.71
N PRO A 43 5.38 -4.99 -2.69
CA PRO A 43 3.99 -4.64 -2.91
C PRO A 43 3.15 -5.85 -3.31
N LYS A 44 1.89 -5.90 -2.87
CA LYS A 44 0.92 -6.94 -3.20
C LYS A 44 0.25 -6.65 -4.54
N LEU A 45 1.04 -6.66 -5.62
CA LEU A 45 0.60 -6.26 -6.96
C LEU A 45 -0.61 -7.04 -7.50
N ALA A 46 -0.84 -8.27 -7.03
CA ALA A 46 -2.03 -9.04 -7.40
C ALA A 46 -3.32 -8.43 -6.81
N VAL A 47 -3.26 -7.90 -5.58
CA VAL A 47 -4.35 -7.16 -4.94
C VAL A 47 -4.54 -5.81 -5.63
N THR A 48 -3.45 -5.13 -5.98
CA THR A 48 -3.46 -3.89 -6.76
C THR A 48 -4.17 -4.08 -8.11
N LEU A 49 -3.83 -5.15 -8.84
CA LEU A 49 -4.51 -5.49 -10.08
C LEU A 49 -6.01 -5.77 -9.86
N SER A 50 -6.36 -6.50 -8.80
CA SER A 50 -7.77 -6.75 -8.45
C SER A 50 -8.53 -5.46 -8.20
N MET A 51 -7.95 -4.51 -7.46
CA MET A 51 -8.54 -3.19 -7.20
C MET A 51 -8.76 -2.40 -8.50
N ILE A 52 -7.74 -2.34 -9.37
CA ILE A 52 -7.83 -1.63 -10.65
C ILE A 52 -8.92 -2.24 -11.53
N LEU A 53 -8.97 -3.58 -11.65
CA LEU A 53 -9.98 -4.27 -12.45
C LEU A 53 -11.39 -4.12 -11.87
N ALA A 54 -11.55 -4.17 -10.54
CA ALA A 54 -12.81 -3.90 -9.86
C ALA A 54 -13.32 -2.48 -10.17
N GLY A 55 -12.41 -1.50 -10.24
CA GLY A 55 -12.71 -0.13 -10.65
C GLY A 55 -12.98 0.06 -12.15
N GLY A 56 -12.88 -0.98 -12.98
CA GLY A 56 -13.14 -0.89 -14.43
C GLY A 56 -11.91 -1.06 -15.34
N GLY A 57 -10.75 -1.34 -14.76
CA GLY A 57 -9.49 -1.57 -15.47
C GLY A 57 -8.67 -0.30 -15.69
N PRO A 58 -7.40 -0.43 -16.13
CA PRO A 58 -6.42 0.66 -16.12
C PRO A 58 -6.80 1.86 -17.01
N ALA A 59 -7.55 1.64 -18.10
CA ALA A 59 -7.97 2.71 -19.01
C ALA A 59 -9.31 3.37 -18.62
N ARG A 60 -10.06 2.79 -17.68
CA ARG A 60 -11.43 3.20 -17.34
C ARG A 60 -11.72 3.14 -15.84
N PHE A 61 -10.68 3.26 -15.03
CA PHE A 61 -10.83 3.16 -13.58
C PHE A 61 -11.76 4.27 -13.08
N GLN A 62 -12.69 3.88 -12.21
CA GLN A 62 -13.59 4.79 -11.50
C GLN A 62 -13.74 4.33 -10.05
N THR A 63 -13.41 5.22 -9.11
CA THR A 63 -13.56 4.97 -7.67
C THR A 63 -14.99 4.61 -7.30
N THR A 64 -16.00 5.22 -7.93
CA THR A 64 -17.42 4.88 -7.68
C THR A 64 -17.75 3.44 -8.07
N ARG A 65 -17.15 2.92 -9.14
CA ARG A 65 -17.30 1.52 -9.54
C ARG A 65 -16.60 0.57 -8.58
N LEU A 66 -15.38 0.93 -8.14
CA LEU A 66 -14.66 0.18 -7.11
C LEU A 66 -15.49 0.10 -5.82
N LEU A 67 -16.00 1.23 -5.32
CA LEU A 67 -16.89 1.25 -4.14
C LEU A 67 -18.13 0.38 -4.35
N GLY A 68 -18.72 0.41 -5.54
CA GLY A 68 -19.82 -0.46 -5.94
C GLY A 68 -19.50 -1.96 -5.78
N VAL A 69 -18.29 -2.36 -6.16
CA VAL A 69 -17.81 -3.74 -5.98
C VAL A 69 -17.54 -4.03 -4.50
N LEU A 70 -16.79 -3.17 -3.82
CA LEU A 70 -16.34 -3.40 -2.46
C LEU A 70 -17.48 -3.42 -1.44
N ALA A 71 -18.47 -2.54 -1.56
CA ALA A 71 -19.58 -2.46 -0.61
C ALA A 71 -20.86 -3.17 -1.12
N GLY A 72 -20.92 -3.54 -2.40
CA GLY A 72 -22.09 -4.21 -3.00
C GLY A 72 -23.38 -3.41 -2.78
N SER A 73 -24.41 -4.06 -2.25
CA SER A 73 -25.71 -3.43 -1.95
C SER A 73 -25.63 -2.32 -0.87
N LYS A 74 -24.55 -2.26 -0.09
CA LYS A 74 -24.33 -1.23 0.95
C LYS A 74 -23.73 0.06 0.41
N THR A 75 -23.31 0.11 -0.85
CA THR A 75 -22.64 1.27 -1.46
C THR A 75 -23.40 2.59 -1.23
N LYS A 76 -24.72 2.62 -1.43
CA LYS A 76 -25.52 3.84 -1.23
C LYS A 76 -25.52 4.31 0.23
N ALA A 77 -25.62 3.37 1.16
CA ALA A 77 -25.60 3.67 2.59
C ALA A 77 -24.22 4.20 3.02
N GLU A 78 -23.15 3.60 2.49
CA GLU A 78 -21.78 4.03 2.73
C GLU A 78 -21.52 5.45 2.23
N VAL A 79 -21.86 5.75 0.97
CA VAL A 79 -21.72 7.11 0.42
C VAL A 79 -22.56 8.13 1.21
N ALA A 80 -23.76 7.76 1.65
CA ALA A 80 -24.59 8.63 2.48
C ALA A 80 -23.96 8.88 3.86
N LYS A 81 -23.40 7.86 4.50
CA LYS A 81 -22.67 7.98 5.77
C LYS A 81 -21.47 8.93 5.61
N LEU A 82 -20.59 8.67 4.64
CA LEU A 82 -19.43 9.51 4.36
C LEU A 82 -19.84 10.95 4.04
N THR A 83 -20.94 11.15 3.30
CA THR A 83 -21.46 12.49 2.99
C THR A 83 -21.97 13.21 4.25
N LYS A 84 -22.60 12.50 5.18
CA LYS A 84 -23.04 13.06 6.46
C LYS A 84 -21.86 13.43 7.36
N GLU A 85 -20.81 12.61 7.37
CA GLU A 85 -19.64 12.78 8.24
C GLU A 85 -18.68 13.86 7.73
N TYR A 86 -18.41 13.88 6.42
CA TYR A 86 -17.39 14.74 5.81
C TYR A 86 -17.95 15.90 4.99
N GLY A 87 -19.24 15.86 4.66
CA GLY A 87 -19.86 16.79 3.73
C GLY A 87 -19.66 16.39 2.27
N LYS A 88 -20.59 16.85 1.41
CA LYS A 88 -20.62 16.49 -0.02
C LYS A 88 -19.35 16.89 -0.77
N ALA A 89 -18.80 18.07 -0.50
CA ALA A 89 -17.60 18.56 -1.16
C ALA A 89 -16.39 17.66 -0.89
N SER A 90 -16.20 17.24 0.37
CA SER A 90 -15.12 16.34 0.79
C SER A 90 -15.23 14.96 0.14
N VAL A 91 -16.44 14.40 0.04
CA VAL A 91 -16.67 13.12 -0.66
C VAL A 91 -16.39 13.24 -2.16
N VAL A 92 -16.82 14.32 -2.81
CA VAL A 92 -16.52 14.56 -4.23
C VAL A 92 -15.00 14.73 -4.45
N SER A 93 -14.32 15.45 -3.55
CA SER A 93 -12.87 15.58 -3.58
C SER A 93 -12.19 14.22 -3.44
N PHE A 94 -12.62 13.39 -2.49
CA PHE A 94 -12.10 12.03 -2.31
C PHE A 94 -12.24 11.18 -3.59
N LEU A 95 -13.43 11.14 -4.21
CA LEU A 95 -13.65 10.38 -5.44
C LEU A 95 -12.77 10.89 -6.60
N THR A 96 -12.57 12.21 -6.67
CA THR A 96 -11.74 12.85 -7.70
C THR A 96 -10.26 12.52 -7.51
N VAL A 97 -9.76 12.69 -6.28
CA VAL A 97 -8.36 12.42 -5.94
C VAL A 97 -8.04 10.94 -6.05
N PHE A 98 -8.94 10.03 -5.65
CA PHE A 98 -8.67 8.60 -5.78
C PHE A 98 -8.62 8.14 -7.25
N ASN A 99 -9.45 8.71 -8.14
CA ASN A 99 -9.29 8.46 -9.58
C ASN A 99 -7.90 8.91 -10.08
N TYR A 100 -7.44 10.07 -9.63
CA TYR A 100 -6.11 10.59 -9.97
C TYR A 100 -4.99 9.70 -9.42
N VAL A 101 -5.08 9.27 -8.15
CA VAL A 101 -4.11 8.37 -7.50
C VAL A 101 -3.87 7.13 -8.35
N VAL A 102 -4.93 6.49 -8.83
CA VAL A 102 -4.79 5.27 -9.65
C VAL A 102 -4.20 5.56 -11.02
N ASP A 103 -4.65 6.62 -11.69
CA ASP A 103 -4.09 7.04 -12.99
C ASP A 103 -2.60 7.38 -12.88
N ASP A 104 -2.21 8.11 -11.83
CA ASP A 104 -0.84 8.54 -11.61
C ASP A 104 0.07 7.38 -11.19
N ALA A 105 -0.38 6.53 -10.26
CA ALA A 105 0.34 5.30 -9.91
C ALA A 105 0.56 4.41 -11.15
N LEU A 106 -0.43 4.26 -12.04
CA LEU A 106 -0.31 3.51 -13.29
C LEU A 106 0.72 4.12 -14.26
N LYS A 107 0.87 5.46 -14.28
CA LYS A 107 1.94 6.12 -15.05
C LYS A 107 3.31 5.85 -14.46
N ILE A 108 3.45 5.95 -13.13
CA ILE A 108 4.71 5.74 -12.43
C ILE A 108 5.19 4.29 -12.59
N VAL A 109 4.34 3.29 -12.33
CA VAL A 109 4.72 1.87 -12.50
C VAL A 109 5.15 1.56 -13.94
N LYS A 110 4.54 2.20 -14.93
CA LYS A 110 4.95 2.07 -16.34
C LYS A 110 6.32 2.71 -16.59
N GLN A 111 6.57 3.90 -16.05
CA GLN A 111 7.86 4.60 -16.15
C GLN A 111 8.99 3.82 -15.46
N GLU A 112 8.68 3.17 -14.34
CA GLU A 112 9.62 2.39 -13.55
C GLU A 112 9.72 0.93 -14.00
N HIS A 113 9.05 0.56 -15.09
CA HIS A 113 9.05 -0.81 -15.64
C HIS A 113 8.63 -1.89 -14.63
N VAL A 114 7.76 -1.55 -13.68
CA VAL A 114 7.21 -2.51 -12.70
C VAL A 114 6.21 -3.42 -13.41
N ALA A 115 6.52 -4.71 -13.47
CA ALA A 115 5.64 -5.70 -14.06
C ALA A 115 4.44 -5.97 -13.15
N LEU A 116 3.24 -5.60 -13.62
CA LEU A 116 1.99 -6.07 -13.00
C LEU A 116 1.82 -7.58 -13.27
N PRO A 117 1.29 -8.35 -12.31
CA PRO A 117 1.01 -9.76 -12.51
C PRO A 117 -0.03 -9.97 -13.62
N SER A 118 -0.02 -11.14 -14.25
CA SER A 118 -1.01 -11.49 -15.28
C SER A 118 -2.39 -11.83 -14.72
N SER A 119 -2.46 -12.20 -13.43
CA SER A 119 -3.69 -12.65 -12.77
C SER A 119 -3.98 -11.86 -11.49
N PRO A 120 -5.22 -11.38 -11.30
CA PRO A 120 -5.64 -10.74 -10.06
C PRO A 120 -5.81 -11.78 -8.95
N ASN A 121 -5.54 -11.39 -7.70
CA ASN A 121 -5.87 -12.19 -6.53
C ASN A 121 -6.11 -11.26 -5.33
N PRO A 122 -7.33 -11.24 -4.74
CA PRO A 122 -8.51 -12.07 -5.04
C PRO A 122 -9.22 -11.70 -6.35
N SER A 123 -10.27 -12.43 -6.73
CA SER A 123 -11.07 -12.08 -7.92
C SER A 123 -11.61 -10.64 -7.82
N PRO A 124 -11.48 -9.81 -8.88
CA PRO A 124 -11.94 -8.42 -8.86
C PRO A 124 -13.47 -8.28 -8.76
N SER A 125 -14.23 -9.36 -9.00
CA SER A 125 -15.69 -9.36 -8.80
C SER A 125 -16.11 -9.81 -7.41
N ASN A 126 -15.20 -10.36 -6.60
CA ASN A 126 -15.49 -10.78 -5.24
C ASN A 126 -15.22 -9.63 -4.26
N GLY A 127 -16.20 -8.73 -4.13
CA GLY A 127 -16.11 -7.54 -3.27
C GLY A 127 -15.69 -7.83 -1.84
N LYS A 128 -16.27 -8.86 -1.20
CA LYS A 128 -15.92 -9.25 0.16
C LYS A 128 -14.46 -9.70 0.29
N ALA A 129 -13.99 -10.56 -0.62
CA ALA A 129 -12.60 -11.03 -0.58
C ALA A 129 -11.62 -9.89 -0.88
N LEU A 130 -11.95 -9.00 -1.83
CA LEU A 130 -11.12 -7.84 -2.15
C LEU A 130 -11.08 -6.83 -1.01
N ALA A 131 -12.20 -6.52 -0.38
CA ALA A 131 -12.26 -5.67 0.81
C ALA A 131 -11.41 -6.26 1.95
N ALA A 132 -11.50 -7.57 2.17
CA ALA A 132 -10.66 -8.28 3.14
C ALA A 132 -9.16 -8.18 2.83
N ALA A 133 -8.77 -8.39 1.57
CA ALA A 133 -7.39 -8.30 1.14
C ALA A 133 -6.82 -6.88 1.32
N LEU A 134 -7.60 -5.86 0.93
CA LEU A 134 -7.24 -4.45 1.11
C LEU A 134 -7.15 -4.08 2.59
N TYR A 135 -8.12 -4.48 3.41
CA TYR A 135 -8.12 -4.20 4.85
C TYR A 135 -6.91 -4.86 5.53
N HIS A 136 -6.69 -6.16 5.33
CA HIS A 136 -5.54 -6.87 5.93
C HIS A 136 -4.19 -6.31 5.48
N LEU A 137 -4.09 -5.76 4.27
CA LEU A 137 -2.87 -5.12 3.80
C LEU A 137 -2.52 -3.86 4.59
N GLY A 138 -3.50 -3.17 5.17
CA GLY A 138 -3.29 -2.04 6.07
C GLY A 138 -3.18 -2.39 7.54
N VAL A 139 -3.28 -3.67 7.93
CA VAL A 139 -3.19 -4.05 9.34
C VAL A 139 -1.73 -4.00 9.81
N THR A 140 -1.46 -3.11 10.76
CA THR A 140 -0.16 -2.94 11.41
C THR A 140 -0.36 -2.58 12.88
N ASN A 141 0.50 -3.08 13.77
CA ASN A 141 0.43 -2.82 15.22
C ASN A 141 -0.97 -3.05 15.84
N GLY A 142 -1.73 -4.02 15.33
CA GLY A 142 -3.07 -4.37 15.82
C GLY A 142 -4.21 -3.47 15.33
N GLY A 143 -3.93 -2.45 14.52
CA GLY A 143 -4.91 -1.54 13.92
C GLY A 143 -4.82 -1.49 12.39
N PHE A 144 -5.84 -0.91 11.75
CA PHE A 144 -5.77 -0.61 10.31
C PHE A 144 -5.22 0.80 10.10
N ASP A 145 -4.29 0.91 9.15
CA ASP A 145 -3.70 2.16 8.70
C ASP A 145 -3.69 2.24 7.16
N VAL A 146 -4.25 3.33 6.64
CA VAL A 146 -4.40 3.56 5.21
C VAL A 146 -3.07 3.78 4.50
N GLU A 147 -2.09 4.42 5.13
CA GLU A 147 -0.78 4.67 4.51
C GLU A 147 0.01 3.38 4.39
N TYR A 148 -0.05 2.55 5.42
CA TYR A 148 0.51 1.20 5.38
C TYR A 148 -0.13 0.35 4.28
N MET A 149 -1.45 0.44 4.09
CA MET A 149 -2.16 -0.21 2.99
C MET A 149 -1.66 0.28 1.63
N LEU A 150 -1.53 1.61 1.46
CA LEU A 150 -1.13 2.23 0.19
C LEU A 150 0.32 1.88 -0.18
N ASP A 151 1.25 1.96 0.79
CA ASP A 151 2.61 1.45 0.64
C ASP A 151 2.58 -0.04 0.23
N GLY A 152 1.72 -0.84 0.84
CA GLY A 152 1.54 -2.25 0.50
C GLY A 152 1.02 -2.51 -0.91
N LEU A 153 0.31 -1.56 -1.53
CA LEU A 153 -0.25 -1.71 -2.87
C LEU A 153 0.76 -1.36 -3.97
N VAL A 154 1.61 -0.34 -3.76
CA VAL A 154 2.48 0.20 -4.82
C VAL A 154 3.96 0.33 -4.44
N SER A 155 4.33 -0.02 -3.20
CA SER A 155 5.60 0.30 -2.53
C SER A 155 5.69 1.74 -2.02
N HIS A 156 6.46 1.93 -0.95
CA HIS A 156 6.62 3.23 -0.31
C HIS A 156 7.14 4.34 -1.23
N PRO A 157 8.18 4.13 -2.08
CA PRO A 157 8.67 5.18 -2.98
C PRO A 157 7.61 5.66 -3.99
N ILE A 158 6.87 4.74 -4.59
CA ILE A 158 5.79 5.09 -5.53
C ILE A 158 4.65 5.80 -4.79
N HIS A 159 4.28 5.30 -3.61
CA HIS A 159 3.26 5.93 -2.79
C HIS A 159 3.60 7.39 -2.48
N VAL A 160 4.80 7.66 -1.95
CA VAL A 160 5.27 9.02 -1.64
C VAL A 160 5.25 9.91 -2.88
N ARG A 161 5.65 9.39 -4.04
CA ARG A 161 5.61 10.14 -5.30
C ARG A 161 4.20 10.54 -5.68
N VAL A 162 3.23 9.62 -5.64
CA VAL A 162 1.82 9.94 -5.90
C VAL A 162 1.32 11.00 -4.93
N MET A 163 1.66 10.90 -3.63
CA MET A 163 1.21 11.89 -2.64
C MET A 163 1.81 13.28 -2.90
N ASN A 164 3.07 13.37 -3.35
CA ASN A 164 3.65 14.64 -3.81
C ASN A 164 2.93 15.19 -5.05
N ASP A 165 2.54 14.31 -5.97
CA ASP A 165 1.85 14.70 -7.19
C ASP A 165 0.39 15.14 -6.90
N ILE A 166 -0.27 14.61 -5.86
CA ILE A 166 -1.53 15.16 -5.33
C ILE A 166 -1.30 16.54 -4.73
N ASP A 167 -0.29 16.71 -3.88
CA ASP A 167 0.03 17.99 -3.25
C ASP A 167 0.25 19.09 -4.30
N LEU A 168 0.95 18.76 -5.38
CA LEU A 168 1.20 19.69 -6.48
C LEU A 168 -0.07 20.06 -7.25
N LYS A 169 -0.97 19.09 -7.48
CA LYS A 169 -2.14 19.28 -8.35
C LYS A 169 -3.39 19.77 -7.63
N TYR A 170 -3.64 19.28 -6.43
CA TYR A 170 -4.87 19.50 -5.65
C TYR A 170 -4.59 20.14 -4.28
N GLY A 171 -3.33 20.17 -3.83
CA GLY A 171 -2.93 20.72 -2.54
C GLY A 171 -3.03 19.73 -1.39
N ARG A 172 -2.20 19.97 -0.35
CA ARG A 172 -2.17 19.19 0.90
C ARG A 172 -3.52 18.93 1.57
N PRO A 173 -4.48 19.88 1.58
CA PRO A 173 -5.80 19.59 2.14
C PRO A 173 -6.55 18.48 1.40
N ALA A 174 -6.37 18.36 0.08
CA ALA A 174 -7.01 17.31 -0.72
C ALA A 174 -6.37 15.94 -0.46
N ASP A 175 -5.04 15.90 -0.29
CA ASP A 175 -4.28 14.71 0.11
C ASP A 175 -4.73 14.19 1.50
N ALA A 176 -4.74 15.07 2.50
CA ALA A 176 -5.21 14.73 3.85
C ALA A 176 -6.67 14.25 3.86
N ASN A 177 -7.55 14.87 3.06
CA ASN A 177 -8.94 14.43 2.92
C ASN A 177 -9.06 13.06 2.25
N TYR A 178 -8.24 12.77 1.23
CA TYR A 178 -8.19 11.47 0.58
C TYR A 178 -7.89 10.35 1.58
N HIS A 179 -6.83 10.52 2.39
CA HIS A 179 -6.47 9.57 3.43
C HIS A 179 -7.55 9.39 4.49
N LYS A 180 -8.12 10.51 4.98
CA LYS A 180 -9.14 10.48 6.02
C LYS A 180 -10.40 9.71 5.58
N VAL A 181 -10.91 10.01 4.39
CA VAL A 181 -12.12 9.36 3.88
C VAL A 181 -11.85 7.89 3.54
N LEU A 182 -10.68 7.58 2.96
CA LEU A 182 -10.30 6.20 2.64
C LEU A 182 -10.12 5.35 3.91
N GLN A 183 -9.49 5.88 4.95
CA GLN A 183 -9.35 5.23 6.26
C GLN A 183 -10.71 4.81 6.84
N THR A 184 -11.67 5.75 6.84
CA THR A 184 -13.04 5.46 7.31
C THR A 184 -13.71 4.41 6.45
N ALA A 185 -13.71 4.56 5.12
CA ALA A 185 -14.36 3.62 4.22
C ALA A 185 -13.81 2.18 4.37
N MET A 186 -12.50 2.02 4.55
CA MET A 186 -11.88 0.71 4.77
C MET A 186 -12.25 0.12 6.14
N THR A 187 -12.33 0.95 7.16
CA THR A 187 -12.77 0.54 8.50
C THR A 187 -14.27 0.18 8.53
N ASP A 188 -15.10 0.86 7.74
CA ASP A 188 -16.52 0.52 7.59
C ASP A 188 -16.70 -0.81 6.87
N LEU A 189 -15.91 -1.09 5.83
CA LEU A 189 -15.90 -2.39 5.15
C LEU A 189 -15.53 -3.54 6.10
N LYS A 190 -14.62 -3.32 7.05
CA LYS A 190 -14.34 -4.27 8.13
C LYS A 190 -15.60 -4.60 8.91
N GLY A 191 -16.35 -3.59 9.35
CA GLY A 191 -17.61 -3.78 10.07
C GLY A 191 -18.67 -4.48 9.24
N VAL A 192 -18.79 -4.14 7.94
CA VAL A 192 -19.75 -4.76 7.02
C VAL A 192 -19.49 -6.26 6.83
N TYR A 193 -18.22 -6.67 6.79
CA TYR A 193 -17.85 -8.05 6.46
C TYR A 193 -17.38 -8.90 7.64
N GLY A 194 -17.21 -8.30 8.83
CA GLY A 194 -16.69 -8.98 10.02
C GLY A 194 -15.24 -9.40 9.86
N LEU A 195 -14.40 -8.47 9.35
CA LEU A 195 -12.97 -8.70 9.08
C LEU A 195 -12.10 -8.52 10.33
#